data_AF-B6AUF8-F1
#
_entry.id   AF-B6AUF8-F1
#
_cell.length_a   1.000
_cell.length_b   1.000
_cell.length_c   1.000
_cell.angle_alpha   90.00
_cell.angle_beta   90.00
_cell.angle_gamma   90.00
#
_symmetry.space_group_name_H-M   'P 1'
#
loop_
_entity.id
_entity.type
_entity.pdbx_description
1 polymer ?
#
loop_
_entity_poly.entity_id
_entity_poly.type
_entity_poly.pdbx_seq_one_letter_code
_entity_poly.pdbx_strand_id
1 'polypeptide(L)'
;MGFAMNVLDTLAVLFAFTIGILVLVALVIFVLDRLQAEDAIRRNYPVIGRFRHLFSTLGEFFRQYFFAMDREELPFNRAQREWVKRAGEGKGNTVAFGSTRSLNVIGTPIFANAAFPPLDDQFASSEPLVIGPDTRTPYLAPSFFNVSGMSYGAISKPAVQALSRRAKEASI
;
A
#
# COMPACT_ATOMS: atom_id res chain seq x y z
N MET A 1 44.80 -29.57 34.60
CA MET A 1 43.57 -28.82 34.95
C MET A 1 43.64 -27.33 34.59
N GLY A 2 44.79 -26.66 34.70
CA GLY A 2 44.89 -25.22 34.39
C GLY A 2 44.60 -24.82 32.93
N PHE A 3 45.02 -25.63 31.95
CA PHE A 3 44.77 -25.31 30.53
C PHE A 3 43.28 -25.31 30.17
N ALA A 4 42.54 -26.33 30.60
CA ALA A 4 41.10 -26.42 30.34
C ALA A 4 40.31 -25.28 31.01
N MET A 5 40.68 -24.92 32.25
CA MET A 5 40.07 -23.78 32.95
C MET A 5 40.37 -22.45 32.25
N ASN A 6 41.62 -22.21 31.83
CA ASN A 6 41.98 -21.00 31.09
C ASN A 6 41.23 -20.87 29.76
N VAL A 7 41.01 -22.00 29.06
CA VAL A 7 40.22 -22.01 27.81
C VAL A 7 38.76 -21.67 28.10
N LEU A 8 38.15 -22.24 29.13
CA LEU A 8 36.78 -21.93 29.54
C LEU A 8 36.62 -20.46 29.94
N ASP A 9 37.55 -19.92 30.73
CA ASP A 9 37.53 -18.52 31.15
C ASP A 9 37.66 -17.57 29.95
N THR A 10 38.56 -17.89 29.01
CA THR A 10 38.72 -17.10 27.79
C THR A 10 37.45 -17.11 26.95
N LEU A 11 36.81 -18.27 26.78
CA LEU A 11 35.54 -18.40 26.06
C LEU A 11 34.41 -17.65 26.77
N ALA A 12 34.35 -17.69 28.10
CA ALA A 12 33.35 -16.97 28.89
C ALA A 12 33.50 -15.45 28.77
N VAL A 13 34.74 -14.94 28.82
CA VAL A 13 35.03 -13.51 28.61
C VAL A 13 34.68 -13.09 27.20
N LEU A 14 35.04 -13.88 26.18
CA LEU A 14 34.67 -13.60 24.78
C LEU A 14 33.14 -13.61 24.59
N PHE A 15 32.43 -14.53 25.23
CA PHE A 15 30.97 -14.59 25.16
C PHE A 15 30.32 -13.36 25.83
N ALA A 16 30.77 -13.00 27.02
CA ALA A 16 30.28 -11.80 27.71
C ALA A 16 30.57 -10.52 26.92
N PHE A 17 31.76 -10.42 26.33
CA PHE A 17 32.16 -9.29 25.50
C PHE A 17 31.33 -9.19 24.22
N THR A 18 31.07 -10.31 23.54
CA THR A 18 30.22 -10.32 22.34
C THR A 18 28.78 -9.94 22.65
N ILE A 19 28.21 -10.43 23.77
CA ILE A 19 26.89 -9.99 24.24
C ILE A 19 26.90 -8.49 24.55
N GLY A 20 27.93 -7.99 25.24
CA GLY A 20 28.07 -6.56 25.55
C GLY A 20 28.06 -5.70 24.29
N ILE A 21 28.79 -6.10 23.25
CA ILE A 21 28.79 -5.43 21.94
C ILE A 21 27.40 -5.48 21.30
N LEU A 22 26.73 -6.65 21.30
CA LEU A 22 25.39 -6.78 20.70
C LEU A 22 24.37 -5.87 21.38
N VAL A 23 24.40 -5.78 22.71
CA VAL A 23 23.53 -4.87 23.47
C VAL A 23 23.85 -3.42 23.16
N LEU A 24 25.13 -3.05 23.09
CA LEU A 24 25.54 -1.70 22.74
C LEU A 24 25.05 -1.31 21.33
N VAL A 25 25.23 -2.19 20.34
CA VAL A 25 24.74 -1.98 18.98
C VAL A 25 23.22 -1.83 18.97
N ALA A 26 22.47 -2.67 19.70
CA ALA A 26 21.03 -2.57 19.80
C ALA A 26 20.57 -1.23 20.41
N LEU A 27 21.27 -0.73 21.44
CA LEU A 27 21.01 0.57 22.05
C LEU A 27 21.27 1.73 21.08
N VAL A 28 22.38 1.69 20.34
CA VAL A 28 22.67 2.69 19.31
C VAL A 28 21.57 2.71 18.25
N ILE A 29 21.17 1.54 17.75
CA ILE A 29 20.09 1.42 16.77
C ILE A 29 18.76 1.93 17.34
N PHE A 30 18.45 1.60 18.60
CA PHE A 30 17.24 2.07 19.29
C PHE A 30 17.16 3.60 19.30
N VAL A 31 18.25 4.28 19.65
CA VAL A 31 18.31 5.75 19.67
C VAL A 31 18.12 6.31 18.26
N LEU A 32 18.82 5.76 17.26
CA LEU A 32 18.68 6.19 15.86
C LEU A 32 17.23 6.02 15.35
N ASP A 33 16.62 4.88 15.63
CA ASP A 33 15.24 4.56 15.22
C ASP A 33 14.20 5.48 15.87
N ARG A 34 14.42 5.88 17.13
CA ARG A 34 13.52 6.82 17.85
C ARG A 34 13.63 8.26 17.35
N LEU A 35 14.82 8.67 16.92
CA LEU A 35 15.09 10.04 16.47
C LEU A 35 14.72 10.29 15.02
N GLN A 36 14.82 9.28 14.13
CA GLN A 36 14.43 9.47 12.74
C GLN A 36 12.93 9.74 12.57
N ALA A 37 12.58 10.67 11.68
CA ALA A 37 11.20 11.05 11.38
C ALA A 37 10.63 10.36 10.13
N GLU A 38 11.46 9.67 9.35
CA GLU A 38 11.11 9.17 8.02
C GLU A 38 10.19 7.93 8.06
N ASP A 39 10.46 6.97 8.94
CA ASP A 39 9.70 5.72 9.02
C ASP A 39 9.00 5.58 10.38
N ALA A 40 7.68 5.79 10.35
CA ALA A 40 6.81 5.72 11.52
C ALA A 40 6.87 4.34 12.22
N ILE A 41 7.12 3.25 11.49
CA ILE A 41 7.17 1.90 12.05
C ILE A 41 8.42 1.74 12.90
N ARG A 42 9.58 2.14 12.37
CA ARG A 42 10.85 2.12 13.12
C ARG A 42 10.82 3.05 14.33
N ARG A 43 10.13 4.19 14.22
CA ARG A 43 9.98 5.14 15.33
C ARG A 43 9.10 4.63 16.47
N ASN A 44 8.02 3.92 16.14
CA ASN A 44 7.08 3.34 17.11
C ASN A 44 7.55 1.99 17.67
N TYR A 45 8.31 1.23 16.88
CA TYR A 45 8.87 -0.08 17.24
C TYR A 45 10.38 -0.12 16.93
N PRO A 46 11.23 0.55 17.72
CA PRO A 46 12.67 0.61 17.48
C PRO A 46 13.31 -0.77 17.55
N VAL A 47 14.37 -1.01 16.76
CA VAL A 47 15.07 -2.30 16.63
C VAL A 47 14.20 -3.37 15.97
N ILE A 48 13.03 -3.69 16.53
CA ILE A 48 12.12 -4.74 16.07
C ILE A 48 11.51 -4.39 14.70
N GLY A 49 11.16 -3.12 14.47
CA GLY A 49 10.55 -2.65 13.23
C GLY A 49 11.42 -2.90 11.99
N ARG A 50 12.75 -3.04 12.16
CA ARG A 50 13.69 -3.36 11.07
C ARG A 50 13.51 -4.78 10.53
N PHE A 51 13.06 -5.71 11.37
CA PHE A 51 12.76 -7.07 10.95
C PHE A 51 11.42 -7.20 10.22
N ARG A 52 10.61 -6.13 10.16
CA ARG A 52 9.33 -6.16 9.46
C ARG A 52 9.46 -6.67 8.03
N HIS A 53 10.48 -6.22 7.30
CA HIS A 53 10.67 -6.66 5.93
C HIS A 53 11.06 -8.13 5.87
N LEU A 54 12.02 -8.56 6.71
CA LEU A 54 12.44 -9.95 6.81
C LEU A 54 11.26 -10.89 7.11
N PHE A 55 10.45 -10.58 8.13
CA PHE A 55 9.28 -11.37 8.47
C PHE A 55 8.17 -11.28 7.43
N SER A 56 8.03 -10.16 6.72
CA SER A 56 7.06 -10.07 5.63
C SER A 56 7.41 -11.00 4.47
N THR A 57 8.69 -11.08 4.11
CA THR A 57 9.21 -11.96 3.06
C THR A 57 9.18 -13.42 3.50
N LEU A 58 9.63 -13.73 4.71
CA LEU A 58 9.53 -15.09 5.28
C LEU A 58 8.07 -15.54 5.39
N GLY A 59 7.17 -14.63 5.74
CA GLY A 59 5.74 -14.89 5.83
C GLY A 59 5.13 -15.30 4.50
N GLU A 60 5.65 -14.89 3.34
CA GLU A 60 5.18 -15.37 2.03
C GLU A 60 5.42 -16.87 1.88
N PHE A 61 6.62 -17.33 2.23
CA PHE A 61 6.94 -18.76 2.23
C PHE A 61 6.13 -19.53 3.27
N PHE A 62 6.03 -19.02 4.50
CA PHE A 62 5.25 -19.69 5.54
C PHE A 62 3.75 -19.76 5.21
N ARG A 63 3.18 -18.78 4.52
CA ARG A 63 1.75 -18.80 4.11
C ARG A 63 1.40 -19.94 3.18
N GLN A 64 2.31 -20.36 2.31
CA GLN A 64 2.07 -21.54 1.47
C GLN A 64 1.84 -22.82 2.29
N TYR A 65 2.36 -22.88 3.53
CA TYR A 65 2.39 -24.10 4.33
C TYR A 65 1.64 -24.00 5.68
N PHE A 66 1.45 -22.81 6.24
CA PHE A 66 1.01 -22.63 7.63
C PHE A 66 -0.11 -21.60 7.85
N PHE A 67 -0.45 -20.72 6.90
CA PHE A 67 -1.38 -19.60 7.15
C PHE A 67 -2.34 -19.28 5.97
N ALA A 68 -3.40 -18.54 6.31
CA ALA A 68 -4.43 -17.98 5.43
C ALA A 68 -3.89 -17.25 4.18
N MET A 69 -4.59 -17.36 3.05
CA MET A 69 -4.26 -16.66 1.79
C MET A 69 -4.36 -15.13 1.95
N ASP A 70 -3.64 -14.35 1.12
CA ASP A 70 -3.52 -12.88 1.23
C ASP A 70 -4.85 -12.08 1.22
N ARG A 71 -5.99 -12.72 0.88
CA ARG A 71 -7.33 -12.14 0.79
C ARG A 71 -8.26 -12.48 1.97
N GLU A 72 -7.81 -13.28 2.92
CA GLU A 72 -8.62 -13.76 4.04
C GLU A 72 -8.56 -12.85 5.29
N GLU A 73 -7.62 -11.90 5.33
CA GLU A 73 -7.52 -10.91 6.42
C GLU A 73 -8.68 -9.89 6.39
N LEU A 74 -9.32 -9.66 7.54
CA LEU A 74 -10.38 -8.66 7.75
C LEU A 74 -9.93 -7.58 8.77
N PRO A 75 -10.44 -6.32 8.71
CA PRO A 75 -11.43 -5.80 7.76
C PRO A 75 -10.85 -5.40 6.39
N PHE A 76 -9.52 -5.23 6.30
CA PHE A 76 -8.83 -4.94 5.06
C PHE A 76 -7.78 -6.00 4.79
N ASN A 77 -7.84 -6.60 3.61
CA ASN A 77 -6.88 -7.63 3.24
C ASN A 77 -5.51 -7.03 2.89
N ARG A 78 -4.48 -7.88 2.89
CA ARG A 78 -3.11 -7.43 2.59
C ARG A 78 -2.99 -6.78 1.22
N ALA A 79 -3.65 -7.35 0.20
CA ALA A 79 -3.63 -6.79 -1.15
C ALA A 79 -4.15 -5.34 -1.19
N GLN A 80 -5.21 -5.03 -0.44
CA GLN A 80 -5.73 -3.67 -0.29
C GLN A 80 -4.72 -2.76 0.43
N ARG A 81 -4.14 -3.22 1.55
CA ARG A 81 -3.14 -2.43 2.30
C ARG A 81 -1.90 -2.12 1.46
N GLU A 82 -1.43 -3.09 0.68
CA GLU A 82 -0.28 -2.94 -0.21
C GLU A 82 -0.59 -2.00 -1.37
N TRP A 83 -1.78 -2.10 -1.96
CA TRP A 83 -2.25 -1.18 -2.98
C TRP A 83 -2.28 0.28 -2.47
N VAL A 84 -2.85 0.52 -1.28
CA VAL A 84 -2.84 1.86 -0.64
C VAL A 84 -1.41 2.34 -0.38
N LYS A 85 -0.53 1.46 0.11
CA LYS A 85 0.87 1.80 0.38
C LYS A 85 1.61 2.20 -0.90
N ARG A 86 1.45 1.44 -2.00
CA ARG A 86 2.06 1.77 -3.30
C ARG A 86 1.57 3.11 -3.84
N ALA A 87 0.27 3.37 -3.70
CA ALA A 87 -0.33 4.64 -4.09
C ALA A 87 0.28 5.81 -3.30
N GLY A 88 0.42 5.66 -1.97
CA GLY A 88 1.02 6.68 -1.10
C GLY A 88 2.50 6.92 -1.35
N GLU A 89 3.24 5.91 -1.82
CA GLU A 89 4.65 6.02 -2.23
C GLU A 89 4.82 6.58 -3.66
N GLY A 90 3.75 6.96 -4.35
CA GLY A 90 3.80 7.46 -5.73
C GLY A 90 4.16 6.39 -6.77
N LYS A 91 4.07 5.11 -6.41
CA LYS A 91 4.33 3.99 -7.32
C LYS A 91 3.08 3.68 -8.15
N GLY A 92 3.29 3.01 -9.28
CA GLY A 92 2.18 2.51 -10.11
C GLY A 92 1.25 1.60 -9.30
N ASN A 93 -0.05 1.93 -9.36
CA ASN A 93 -1.16 1.17 -8.76
C ASN A 93 -1.68 0.05 -9.67
N THR A 94 -1.12 -0.08 -10.86
CA THR A 94 -1.40 -1.15 -11.81
C THR A 94 -0.59 -2.38 -11.44
N VAL A 95 -1.28 -3.50 -11.23
CA VAL A 95 -0.68 -4.82 -11.02
C VAL A 95 -0.86 -5.62 -12.32
N ALA A 96 0.15 -6.39 -12.70
CA ALA A 96 0.13 -7.21 -13.92
C ALA A 96 -1.01 -8.24 -13.89
N PHE A 97 -1.43 -8.67 -15.09
CA PHE A 97 -2.65 -9.44 -15.32
C PHE A 97 -2.69 -10.77 -14.55
N GLY A 98 -3.83 -11.05 -13.92
CA GLY A 98 -4.06 -12.23 -13.08
C GLY A 98 -4.82 -11.86 -11.80
N SER A 99 -6.07 -12.32 -11.67
CA SER A 99 -6.87 -12.04 -10.48
C SER A 99 -6.79 -13.19 -9.49
N THR A 100 -6.27 -12.93 -8.29
CA THR A 100 -6.42 -13.84 -7.13
C THR A 100 -7.80 -13.72 -6.49
N ARG A 101 -8.71 -12.90 -7.04
CA ARG A 101 -10.08 -12.76 -6.54
C ARG A 101 -10.88 -14.00 -6.91
N SER A 102 -11.56 -14.59 -5.92
CA SER A 102 -12.47 -15.70 -6.19
C SER A 102 -13.61 -15.25 -7.11
N LEU A 103 -13.69 -15.89 -8.28
CA LEU A 103 -14.77 -15.68 -9.25
C LEU A 103 -16.04 -16.47 -8.91
N ASN A 104 -15.94 -17.41 -7.97
CA ASN A 104 -17.05 -18.27 -7.56
C ASN A 104 -17.99 -17.59 -6.55
N VAL A 105 -17.59 -16.46 -5.99
CA VAL A 105 -18.42 -15.70 -5.05
C VAL A 105 -19.47 -14.91 -5.84
N ILE A 106 -20.74 -15.12 -5.51
CA ILE A 106 -21.87 -14.40 -6.11
C ILE A 106 -21.65 -12.89 -5.95
N GLY A 107 -21.77 -12.14 -7.04
CA GLY A 107 -21.52 -10.69 -7.07
C GLY A 107 -20.06 -10.30 -7.36
N THR A 108 -19.15 -11.24 -7.58
CA THR A 108 -17.82 -10.90 -8.12
C THR A 108 -17.95 -10.39 -9.57
N PRO A 109 -17.52 -9.16 -9.87
CA PRO A 109 -17.56 -8.63 -11.22
C PRO A 109 -16.53 -9.36 -12.10
N ILE A 110 -16.97 -9.77 -13.28
CA ILE A 110 -16.13 -10.35 -14.33
C ILE A 110 -16.24 -9.43 -15.54
N PHE A 111 -15.12 -8.88 -15.96
CA PHE A 111 -15.05 -8.15 -17.22
C PHE A 111 -14.83 -9.16 -18.34
N ALA A 112 -15.88 -9.45 -19.09
CA ALA A 112 -15.79 -10.23 -20.31
C ALA A 112 -15.47 -9.29 -21.47
N ASN A 113 -14.40 -9.58 -22.21
CA ASN A 113 -14.14 -8.86 -23.45
C ASN A 113 -15.28 -9.15 -24.43
N ALA A 114 -15.77 -8.12 -25.11
CA ALA A 114 -16.72 -8.30 -26.19
C ALA A 114 -16.02 -9.04 -27.35
N ALA A 115 -16.60 -10.16 -27.81
CA ALA A 115 -16.03 -10.94 -28.91
C ALA A 115 -16.05 -10.17 -30.25
N PHE A 116 -16.97 -9.21 -30.36
CA PHE A 116 -17.12 -8.32 -31.49
C PHE A 116 -17.24 -6.88 -30.97
N PRO A 117 -16.69 -5.89 -31.67
CA PRO A 117 -16.89 -4.50 -31.29
C PRO A 117 -18.38 -4.15 -31.35
N PRO A 118 -18.87 -3.28 -30.46
CA PRO A 118 -20.22 -2.72 -30.59
C PRO A 118 -20.36 -2.04 -31.96
N LEU A 119 -21.45 -2.33 -32.65
CA LEU A 119 -21.81 -1.66 -33.90
C LEU A 119 -22.49 -0.33 -33.56
N ASP A 120 -22.11 0.73 -34.28
CA ASP A 120 -22.70 2.08 -34.26
C ASP A 120 -23.11 2.61 -32.87
N ASP A 121 -24.40 2.49 -32.53
CA ASP A 121 -25.10 3.09 -31.39
C ASP A 121 -25.10 2.22 -30.13
N GLN A 122 -24.41 1.08 -30.13
CA GLN A 122 -24.26 0.20 -28.97
C GLN A 122 -23.24 0.70 -27.95
N PHE A 123 -23.16 2.02 -27.74
CA PHE A 123 -22.40 2.62 -26.65
C PHE A 123 -23.37 3.14 -25.58
N ALA A 124 -23.06 2.85 -24.31
CA ALA A 124 -23.77 3.47 -23.20
C ALA A 124 -23.34 4.95 -23.11
N SER A 125 -24.31 5.87 -23.11
CA SER A 125 -24.05 7.24 -22.66
C SER A 125 -23.98 7.26 -21.14
N SER A 126 -23.13 8.12 -20.57
CA SER A 126 -23.14 8.31 -19.12
C SER A 126 -24.45 8.98 -18.73
N GLU A 127 -25.25 8.30 -17.91
CA GLU A 127 -26.44 8.93 -17.36
C GLU A 127 -26.04 10.04 -16.36
N PRO A 128 -26.70 11.21 -16.42
CA PRO A 128 -26.47 12.26 -15.44
C PRO A 128 -26.75 11.78 -14.02
N LEU A 129 -25.88 12.15 -13.07
CA LEU A 129 -26.02 11.78 -11.66
C LEU A 129 -26.21 13.04 -10.80
N VAL A 130 -27.25 13.05 -9.97
CA VAL A 130 -27.43 14.12 -8.98
C VAL A 130 -26.55 13.84 -7.77
N ILE A 131 -25.58 14.72 -7.52
CA ILE A 131 -24.72 14.67 -6.34
C ILE A 131 -25.27 15.62 -5.28
N GLY A 132 -25.51 15.08 -4.08
CA GLY A 132 -26.04 15.85 -2.94
C GLY A 132 -27.47 16.32 -3.14
N PRO A 133 -28.45 15.41 -3.36
CA PRO A 133 -29.85 15.77 -3.59
C PRO A 133 -30.46 16.61 -2.45
N ASP A 134 -30.02 16.36 -1.21
CA ASP A 134 -30.52 17.05 -0.01
C ASP A 134 -29.74 18.34 0.33
N THR A 135 -28.84 18.77 -0.55
CA THR A 135 -28.04 19.99 -0.32
C THR A 135 -28.75 21.22 -0.88
N ARG A 136 -28.37 22.42 -0.38
CA ARG A 136 -28.93 23.69 -0.87
C ARG A 136 -28.74 23.88 -2.38
N THR A 137 -27.68 23.32 -2.94
CA THR A 137 -27.35 23.40 -4.37
C THR A 137 -26.90 22.02 -4.86
N PRO A 138 -27.83 21.13 -5.22
CA PRO A 138 -27.51 19.83 -5.78
C PRO A 138 -26.72 19.99 -7.07
N TYR A 139 -25.67 19.19 -7.25
CA TYR A 139 -24.86 19.22 -8.46
C TYR A 139 -25.38 18.18 -9.45
N LEU A 140 -25.89 18.65 -10.58
CA LEU A 140 -26.30 17.80 -11.71
C LEU A 140 -25.07 17.46 -12.53
N ALA A 141 -24.40 16.36 -12.21
CA ALA A 141 -23.22 15.92 -12.94
C ALA A 141 -23.66 15.38 -14.32
N PRO A 142 -23.19 15.95 -15.44
CA PRO A 142 -23.54 15.46 -16.78
C PRO A 142 -22.93 14.09 -17.09
N SER A 143 -21.87 13.71 -16.35
CA SER A 143 -21.19 12.43 -16.47
C SER A 143 -20.73 11.92 -15.10
N PHE A 144 -20.59 10.60 -14.96
CA PHE A 144 -19.90 9.99 -13.82
C PHE A 144 -18.37 10.13 -13.91
N PHE A 145 -17.84 10.48 -15.08
CA PHE A 145 -16.44 10.83 -15.27
C PHE A 145 -16.27 12.34 -15.00
N ASN A 146 -15.25 12.73 -14.23
CA ASN A 146 -15.03 14.14 -13.87
C ASN A 146 -13.54 14.43 -13.61
N VAL A 147 -13.19 15.72 -13.54
CA VAL A 147 -11.87 16.17 -13.09
C VAL A 147 -11.77 15.98 -11.57
N SER A 148 -10.81 15.18 -11.14
CA SER A 148 -10.55 14.97 -9.70
C SER A 148 -10.21 16.29 -9.00
N GLY A 149 -10.65 16.42 -7.75
CA GLY A 149 -10.36 17.60 -6.93
C GLY A 149 -8.85 17.75 -6.72
N MET A 150 -8.28 18.84 -7.23
CA MET A 150 -6.88 19.21 -7.05
C MET A 150 -6.79 20.58 -6.40
N SER A 151 -5.92 20.72 -5.40
CA SER A 151 -5.78 21.98 -4.68
C SER A 151 -5.12 23.04 -5.58
N TYR A 152 -5.62 24.27 -5.47
CA TYR A 152 -4.98 25.43 -6.07
C TYR A 152 -3.60 25.62 -5.40
N GLY A 153 -2.53 25.44 -6.16
CA GLY A 153 -1.14 25.42 -5.65
C GLY A 153 -0.43 24.07 -5.81
N ALA A 154 -1.17 22.95 -5.88
CA ALA A 154 -0.57 21.66 -6.26
C ALA A 154 -0.29 21.57 -7.77
N ILE A 155 -1.10 22.25 -8.58
CA ILE A 155 -0.89 22.39 -10.02
C ILE A 155 -0.92 23.86 -10.42
N SER A 156 -0.19 24.19 -11.48
CA SER A 156 -0.03 25.57 -11.95
C SER A 156 -1.36 26.16 -12.44
N LYS A 157 -1.49 27.49 -12.35
CA LYS A 157 -2.68 28.21 -12.85
C LYS A 157 -3.06 27.84 -14.31
N PRO A 158 -2.11 27.74 -15.27
CA PRO A 158 -2.42 27.28 -16.61
C PRO A 158 -2.99 25.87 -16.67
N ALA A 159 -2.49 24.95 -15.84
CA ALA A 159 -2.97 23.56 -15.80
C ALA A 159 -4.42 23.46 -15.30
N VAL A 160 -4.76 24.20 -14.23
CA VAL A 160 -6.15 24.28 -13.74
C VAL A 160 -7.07 24.80 -14.85
N GLN A 161 -6.69 25.90 -15.51
CA GLN A 161 -7.48 26.47 -16.58
C GLN A 161 -7.63 25.54 -17.79
N ALA A 162 -6.57 24.82 -18.15
CA ALA A 162 -6.63 23.85 -19.25
C ALA A 162 -7.59 22.71 -18.92
N LEU A 163 -7.50 22.13 -17.72
CA LEU A 163 -8.38 21.05 -17.28
C LEU A 163 -9.84 21.49 -17.23
N SER A 164 -10.14 22.65 -16.64
CA SER A 164 -11.52 23.16 -16.59
C SER A 164 -12.09 23.45 -17.98
N ARG A 165 -11.29 23.98 -18.91
CA ARG A 165 -11.74 24.22 -20.29
C ARG A 165 -12.01 22.91 -21.03
N ARG A 166 -11.10 21.94 -20.93
CA ARG A 166 -11.26 20.64 -21.58
C ARG A 166 -12.41 19.83 -21.00
N ALA A 167 -12.61 19.88 -19.68
CA ALA A 167 -13.76 19.25 -19.02
C ALA A 167 -15.08 19.81 -19.59
N LYS A 168 -15.18 21.13 -19.69
CA LYS A 168 -16.34 21.80 -20.30
C LYS A 168 -16.54 21.39 -21.77
N GLU A 169 -15.49 21.32 -22.57
CA GLU A 169 -15.56 20.87 -23.97
C GLU A 169 -16.01 19.41 -24.09
N ALA A 170 -15.57 18.54 -23.17
CA ALA A 170 -15.92 17.13 -23.13
C ALA A 170 -17.26 16.83 -22.43
N SER A 171 -17.98 17.85 -21.96
CA SER A 171 -19.23 17.72 -21.20
C SER A 171 -19.10 16.86 -19.93
N ILE A 172 -18.00 17.02 -19.19
CA ILE A 172 -17.74 16.37 -17.89
C ILE A 172 -17.54 17.37 -16.75
#